data_AF-A0A1D2XE94-F1
#
_entry.id   AF-A0A1D2XE94-F1
#
_cell.length_a   1.000
_cell.length_b   1.000
_cell.length_c   1.000
_cell.angle_alpha   90.00
_cell.angle_beta   90.00
_cell.angle_gamma   90.00
#
_symmetry.space_group_name_H-M   'P 1'
#
loop_
_entity.id
_entity.type
_entity.pdbx_description
1 polymer ?
#
loop_
_entity_poly.entity_id
_entity_poly.type
_entity_poly.pdbx_seq_one_letter_code
_entity_poly.pdbx_strand_id
1 'polypeptide(L)'
;MLKTLAANQGTPITLSPKVDDVVSMHYKNEASKTIFEDLVRTYGLIWYYDGESVFIYKEEEARRGSVSMENMTPSEFSEALKRLEVLDDQFHWEVSEVDNVIYFTGPERFVSSVLSMAELMDSNASKRTKVFRWTDASGQVNFSNERPLSARTAEKDVSTNDRFPGFDVFDVIER
;
A
#
# COMPACT_ATOMS: atom_id res chain seq x y z
N MET A 1 -21.08 -0.03 -23.18
CA MET A 1 -21.42 -1.13 -22.25
C MET A 1 -20.78 -0.94 -20.88
N LEU A 2 -19.44 -0.95 -20.75
CA LEU A 2 -18.75 -0.74 -19.46
C LEU A 2 -19.24 0.49 -18.68
N LYS A 3 -19.41 1.62 -19.38
CA LYS A 3 -19.99 2.85 -18.80
C LYS A 3 -21.37 2.65 -18.20
N THR A 4 -22.22 1.86 -18.86
CA THR A 4 -23.59 1.56 -18.39
C THR A 4 -23.56 0.63 -17.18
N LEU A 5 -22.69 -0.37 -17.16
CA LEU A 5 -22.55 -1.28 -16.02
C LEU A 5 -22.08 -0.55 -14.76
N ALA A 6 -21.10 0.35 -14.90
CA ALA A 6 -20.62 1.17 -13.79
C ALA A 6 -21.69 2.17 -13.30
N ALA A 7 -22.41 2.81 -14.22
CA ALA A 7 -23.52 3.71 -13.88
C ALA A 7 -24.64 3.01 -13.10
N ASN A 8 -24.96 1.75 -13.43
CA ASN A 8 -25.93 0.95 -12.67
C ASN A 8 -25.49 0.68 -11.23
N GLN A 9 -24.18 0.69 -10.96
CA GLN A 9 -23.61 0.53 -9.61
C GLN A 9 -23.36 1.87 -8.91
N GLY A 10 -23.66 3.00 -9.57
CA GLY A 10 -23.39 4.33 -9.03
C GLY A 10 -21.90 4.70 -8.98
N THR A 11 -21.04 3.98 -9.72
CA THR A 11 -19.60 4.20 -9.69
C THR A 11 -19.12 4.90 -10.98
N PRO A 12 -18.42 6.04 -10.87
CA PRO A 12 -17.75 6.65 -12.02
C PRO A 12 -16.71 5.73 -12.64
N ILE A 13 -16.49 5.88 -13.94
CA ILE A 13 -15.60 5.01 -14.72
C ILE A 13 -14.80 5.80 -15.75
N THR A 14 -13.51 5.53 -15.78
CA THR A 14 -12.55 6.08 -16.73
C THR A 14 -11.96 4.94 -17.56
N LEU A 15 -11.98 5.09 -18.88
CA LEU A 15 -11.42 4.11 -19.81
C LEU A 15 -10.12 4.66 -20.40
N SER A 16 -9.09 3.85 -20.49
CA SER A 16 -7.93 4.17 -21.32
C SER A 16 -8.36 4.40 -22.78
N PRO A 17 -7.74 5.34 -23.51
CA PRO A 17 -7.95 5.50 -24.95
C PRO A 17 -7.72 4.22 -25.76
N LYS A 18 -6.93 3.26 -25.25
CA LYS A 18 -6.70 1.96 -25.91
C LYS A 18 -7.84 0.96 -25.73
N VAL A 19 -8.85 1.29 -24.93
CA VAL A 19 -10.06 0.47 -24.77
C VAL A 19 -11.11 1.02 -25.74
N ASP A 20 -10.94 0.70 -27.02
CA ASP A 20 -11.78 1.18 -28.13
C ASP A 20 -12.60 0.06 -28.81
N ASP A 21 -12.50 -1.17 -28.33
CA ASP A 21 -13.26 -2.31 -28.87
C ASP A 21 -14.77 -2.11 -28.74
N VAL A 22 -15.47 -2.35 -29.84
CA VAL A 22 -16.94 -2.40 -29.85
C VAL A 22 -17.37 -3.85 -29.64
N VAL A 23 -18.06 -4.08 -28.52
CA VAL A 23 -18.50 -5.41 -28.09
C VAL A 23 -20.01 -5.54 -28.19
N SER A 24 -20.47 -6.62 -28.82
CA SER A 24 -21.88 -7.00 -28.87
C SER A 24 -22.07 -8.30 -28.11
N MET A 25 -22.78 -8.24 -26.98
CA MET A 25 -23.02 -9.40 -26.13
C MET A 25 -24.44 -9.41 -25.62
N HIS A 26 -25.00 -10.61 -25.51
CA HIS A 26 -26.34 -10.85 -25.00
C HIS A 26 -26.27 -11.57 -23.66
N TYR A 27 -26.59 -10.85 -22.59
CA TYR A 27 -26.72 -11.39 -21.24
C TYR A 27 -28.21 -11.54 -20.90
N LYS A 28 -28.60 -12.66 -20.28
CA LYS A 28 -29.97 -12.87 -19.78
C LYS A 28 -29.92 -13.01 -18.26
N ASN A 29 -30.57 -12.09 -17.55
CA ASN A 29 -30.71 -12.12 -16.08
C ASN A 29 -29.39 -12.22 -15.28
N GLU A 30 -28.30 -11.65 -15.79
CA GLU A 30 -27.02 -11.60 -15.07
C GLU A 30 -26.84 -10.31 -14.29
N ALA A 31 -26.19 -10.39 -13.13
CA ALA A 31 -25.85 -9.21 -12.33
C ALA A 31 -24.79 -8.35 -13.05
N SER A 32 -24.86 -7.01 -12.90
CA SER A 32 -23.91 -6.11 -13.58
C SER A 32 -22.45 -6.39 -13.24
N LYS A 33 -22.17 -6.92 -12.04
CA LYS A 33 -20.83 -7.35 -11.62
C LYS A 33 -20.33 -8.56 -12.42
N THR A 34 -21.15 -9.59 -12.58
CA THR A 34 -20.81 -10.78 -13.38
C THR A 34 -20.51 -10.40 -14.83
N ILE A 35 -21.35 -9.55 -15.42
CA ILE A 35 -21.16 -9.06 -16.80
C ILE A 35 -19.84 -8.29 -16.92
N PHE A 36 -19.49 -7.49 -15.91
CA PHE A 36 -18.25 -6.74 -15.87
C PHE A 36 -17.02 -7.67 -15.80
N GLU A 37 -17.03 -8.66 -14.90
CA GLU A 37 -15.94 -9.63 -14.75
C GLU A 37 -15.73 -10.44 -16.03
N ASP A 38 -16.81 -10.85 -16.71
CA ASP A 38 -16.74 -11.54 -17.99
C ASP A 38 -16.16 -10.64 -19.10
N LEU A 39 -16.53 -9.36 -19.15
CA LEU A 39 -15.94 -8.38 -20.06
C LEU A 39 -14.43 -8.21 -19.80
N VAL A 40 -14.04 -8.06 -18.53
CA VAL A 40 -12.65 -7.88 -18.15
C VAL A 40 -11.81 -9.07 -18.61
N ARG A 41 -12.26 -10.29 -18.30
CA ARG A 41 -11.56 -11.52 -18.65
C ARG A 41 -11.52 -11.77 -20.16
N THR A 42 -12.63 -11.56 -20.87
CA THR A 42 -12.74 -11.92 -22.30
C THR A 42 -11.91 -10.99 -23.19
N TYR A 43 -11.78 -9.73 -22.81
CA TYR A 43 -11.15 -8.70 -23.65
C TYR A 43 -9.75 -8.28 -23.17
N GLY A 44 -9.15 -9.05 -22.25
CA GLY A 44 -7.81 -8.80 -21.72
C GLY A 44 -7.73 -7.41 -21.09
N LEU A 45 -8.69 -7.08 -20.23
CA LEU A 45 -8.71 -5.82 -19.51
C LEU A 45 -8.16 -6.02 -18.10
N ILE A 46 -7.57 -4.97 -17.56
CA ILE A 46 -7.21 -4.84 -16.15
C ILE A 46 -7.89 -3.59 -15.60
N TRP A 47 -8.24 -3.59 -14.32
CA TRP A 47 -8.97 -2.47 -13.74
C TRP A 47 -8.49 -2.17 -12.32
N TYR A 48 -8.58 -0.92 -11.93
CA TYR A 48 -8.22 -0.48 -10.59
C TYR A 48 -9.29 0.48 -10.07
N TYR A 49 -9.73 0.26 -8.83
CA TYR A 49 -10.63 1.17 -8.12
C TYR A 49 -9.82 1.94 -7.08
N ASP A 50 -9.83 3.27 -7.14
CA ASP A 50 -9.04 4.11 -6.24
C ASP A 50 -9.84 4.63 -5.04
N GLY A 51 -11.04 4.09 -4.81
CA GLY A 51 -11.97 4.55 -3.77
C GLY A 51 -13.02 5.54 -4.28
N GLU A 52 -12.82 6.12 -5.47
CA GLU A 52 -13.77 7.07 -6.08
C GLU A 52 -14.23 6.61 -7.46
N SER A 53 -13.31 6.16 -8.31
CA SER A 53 -13.58 5.82 -9.70
C SER A 53 -12.93 4.49 -10.10
N VAL A 54 -13.57 3.78 -11.02
CA VAL A 54 -12.98 2.59 -11.66
C VAL A 54 -12.22 3.03 -12.90
N PHE A 55 -10.94 2.66 -12.98
CA PHE A 55 -10.09 2.89 -14.13
C PHE A 55 -9.86 1.57 -14.86
N ILE A 56 -10.07 1.54 -16.17
CA ILE A 56 -9.95 0.33 -16.99
C ILE A 56 -8.94 0.54 -18.09
N TYR A 57 -8.08 -0.46 -18.27
CA TYR A 57 -6.98 -0.49 -19.21
C TYR A 57 -6.95 -1.83 -19.94
N LYS A 58 -6.20 -1.89 -21.03
CA LYS A 58 -5.74 -3.16 -21.61
C LYS A 58 -4.64 -3.77 -20.74
N GLU A 59 -4.58 -5.09 -20.70
CA GLU A 59 -3.54 -5.82 -19.96
C GLU A 59 -2.12 -5.44 -20.41
N GLU A 60 -1.92 -5.19 -21.71
CA GLU A 60 -0.65 -4.70 -22.26
C GLU A 60 -0.24 -3.29 -21.79
N GLU A 61 -1.13 -2.56 -21.13
CA GLU A 61 -0.84 -1.25 -20.52
C GLU A 61 -0.34 -1.37 -19.07
N ALA A 62 -0.22 -2.60 -18.54
CA ALA A 62 0.38 -2.82 -17.24
C ALA A 62 1.81 -2.25 -17.20
N ARG A 63 2.08 -1.45 -16.17
CA ARG A 63 3.38 -0.85 -15.91
C ARG A 63 3.99 -1.43 -14.64
N ARG A 64 5.31 -1.55 -14.66
CA ARG A 64 6.10 -1.88 -13.48
C ARG A 64 6.36 -0.62 -12.67
N GLY A 65 6.33 -0.76 -11.36
CA GLY A 65 6.75 0.24 -10.40
C GLY A 65 7.68 -0.39 -9.37
N SER A 66 8.48 0.45 -8.73
CA SER A 66 9.26 0.07 -7.57
C SER A 66 9.38 1.24 -6.61
N VAL A 67 9.40 0.97 -5.32
CA VAL A 67 9.61 1.99 -4.29
C VAL A 67 10.47 1.45 -3.15
N SER A 68 11.35 2.30 -2.64
CA SER A 68 12.12 2.08 -1.40
C SER A 68 11.62 3.02 -0.32
N MET A 69 11.66 2.59 0.94
CA MET A 69 11.16 3.36 2.08
C MET A 69 12.32 3.82 2.97
N GLU A 70 12.33 5.07 3.43
CA GLU A 70 13.43 5.59 4.27
C GLU A 70 13.10 5.54 5.77
N ASN A 71 11.82 5.73 6.11
CA ASN A 71 11.36 5.96 7.48
C ASN A 71 10.43 4.85 8.00
N MET A 72 9.95 3.98 7.12
CA MET A 72 9.21 2.76 7.46
C MET A 72 9.75 1.57 6.68
N THR A 73 9.39 0.34 7.07
CA THR A 73 9.85 -0.85 6.33
C THR A 73 8.92 -1.17 5.14
N PRO A 74 9.44 -1.86 4.12
CA PRO A 74 8.62 -2.36 3.00
C PRO A 74 7.40 -3.18 3.43
N SER A 75 7.54 -4.05 4.43
CA SER A 75 6.45 -4.84 4.99
C SER A 75 5.40 -3.97 5.66
N GLU A 76 5.81 -2.95 6.41
CA GLU A 76 4.87 -2.06 7.09
C GLU A 76 4.03 -1.24 6.12
N PHE A 77 4.66 -0.83 5.01
CA PHE A 77 3.95 -0.14 3.94
C PHE A 77 2.97 -1.08 3.25
N SER A 78 3.41 -2.30 2.93
CA SER A 78 2.57 -3.35 2.33
C SER A 78 1.36 -3.67 3.21
N GLU A 79 1.55 -3.87 4.52
CA GLU A 79 0.47 -4.12 5.47
C GLU A 79 -0.48 -2.93 5.60
N ALA A 80 0.03 -1.69 5.45
CA ALA A 80 -0.84 -0.53 5.42
C ALA A 80 -1.70 -0.46 4.16
N LEU A 81 -1.14 -0.75 2.98
CA LEU A 81 -1.91 -0.79 1.75
C LEU A 81 -2.97 -1.91 1.74
N LYS A 82 -2.66 -3.07 2.34
CA LYS A 82 -3.66 -4.13 2.56
C LYS A 82 -4.83 -3.65 3.42
N ARG A 83 -4.56 -2.97 4.54
CA ARG A 83 -5.61 -2.43 5.41
C ARG A 83 -6.45 -1.34 4.75
N LEU A 84 -5.86 -0.59 3.82
CA LEU A 84 -6.55 0.44 3.04
C LEU A 84 -7.26 -0.12 1.80
N GLU A 85 -7.24 -1.45 1.61
CA GLU A 85 -7.85 -2.13 0.45
C GLU A 85 -7.33 -1.60 -0.90
N VAL A 86 -6.07 -1.15 -0.92
CA VAL A 86 -5.39 -0.63 -2.12
C VAL A 86 -4.79 -1.76 -2.94
N LEU A 87 -4.37 -2.84 -2.29
CA LEU A 87 -3.81 -4.01 -2.97
C LEU A 87 -4.94 -4.92 -3.43
N ASP A 88 -4.80 -5.40 -4.66
CA ASP A 88 -5.70 -6.36 -5.29
C ASP A 88 -4.85 -7.54 -5.80
N ASP A 89 -5.35 -8.76 -5.63
CA ASP A 89 -4.68 -10.00 -6.01
C ASP A 89 -4.41 -10.10 -7.52
N GLN A 90 -5.09 -9.28 -8.34
CA GLN A 90 -4.85 -9.21 -9.78
C GLN A 90 -3.50 -8.56 -10.14
N PHE A 91 -2.80 -7.94 -9.19
CA PHE A 91 -1.53 -7.23 -9.41
C PHE A 91 -0.34 -7.97 -8.78
N HIS A 92 0.82 -7.91 -9.46
CA HIS A 92 2.06 -8.42 -8.86
C HIS A 92 2.50 -7.48 -7.75
N TRP A 93 2.81 -8.04 -6.57
CA TRP A 93 3.31 -7.33 -5.41
C TRP A 93 4.39 -8.16 -4.72
N GLU A 94 5.61 -7.66 -4.68
CA GLU A 94 6.77 -8.37 -4.16
C GLU A 94 7.58 -7.47 -3.24
N VAL A 95 7.84 -7.96 -2.04
CA VAL A 95 8.54 -7.23 -0.98
C VAL A 95 9.91 -7.85 -0.78
N SER A 96 10.97 -7.07 -0.95
CA SER A 96 12.32 -7.43 -0.53
C SER A 96 12.71 -6.56 0.67
N GLU A 97 12.65 -7.15 1.86
CA GLU A 97 13.15 -6.50 3.09
C GLU A 97 14.66 -6.30 3.04
N VAL A 98 15.38 -7.28 2.46
CA VAL A 98 16.84 -7.26 2.40
C VAL A 98 17.34 -6.11 1.54
N ASP A 99 16.68 -5.87 0.40
CA ASP A 99 17.05 -4.82 -0.55
C ASP A 99 16.31 -3.50 -0.28
N ASN A 100 15.49 -3.44 0.77
CA ASN A 100 14.63 -2.30 1.12
C ASN A 100 13.81 -1.78 -0.07
N VAL A 101 13.17 -2.68 -0.81
CA VAL A 101 12.45 -2.32 -2.04
C VAL A 101 11.21 -3.17 -2.20
N ILE A 102 10.20 -2.56 -2.81
CA ILE A 102 8.96 -3.22 -3.23
C ILE A 102 8.87 -3.13 -4.73
N TYR A 103 8.64 -4.25 -5.39
CA TYR A 103 8.36 -4.35 -6.82
C TYR A 103 6.89 -4.64 -7.03
N PHE A 104 6.26 -3.93 -7.96
CA PHE A 104 4.85 -4.14 -8.27
C PHE A 104 4.54 -3.89 -9.74
N THR A 105 3.48 -4.52 -10.23
CA THR A 105 3.02 -4.35 -11.62
C THR A 105 1.51 -4.22 -11.66
N GLY A 106 1.01 -3.19 -12.35
CA GLY A 106 -0.42 -2.95 -12.50
C GLY A 106 -0.72 -1.78 -13.45
N PRO A 107 -1.98 -1.34 -13.56
CA PRO A 107 -2.34 -0.23 -14.41
C PRO A 107 -1.69 1.08 -13.94
N GLU A 108 -1.56 2.05 -14.84
CA GLU A 108 -0.91 3.32 -14.55
C GLU A 108 -1.47 4.03 -13.30
N ARG A 109 -2.80 4.01 -13.12
CA ARG A 109 -3.43 4.61 -11.94
C ARG A 109 -2.99 3.91 -10.65
N PHE A 110 -2.98 2.58 -10.60
CA PHE A 110 -2.50 1.81 -9.46
C PHE A 110 -1.05 2.17 -9.13
N VAL A 111 -0.17 2.14 -10.13
CA VAL A 111 1.25 2.48 -9.95
C VAL A 111 1.41 3.88 -9.38
N SER A 112 0.69 4.87 -9.93
CA SER A 112 0.75 6.24 -9.43
C SER A 112 0.24 6.37 -7.99
N SER A 113 -0.86 5.70 -7.64
CA SER A 113 -1.42 5.72 -6.29
C SER A 113 -0.45 5.14 -5.27
N VAL A 114 0.16 3.98 -5.58
CA VAL A 114 1.15 3.34 -4.70
C VAL A 114 2.33 4.27 -4.45
N LEU A 115 2.88 4.91 -5.49
CA LEU A 115 4.00 5.83 -5.34
C LEU A 115 3.63 7.06 -4.49
N SER A 116 2.48 7.69 -4.74
CA SER A 116 2.03 8.84 -3.94
C SER A 116 1.75 8.47 -2.48
N MET A 117 1.20 7.27 -2.24
CA MET A 117 0.98 6.77 -0.88
C MET A 117 2.32 6.48 -0.18
N ALA A 118 3.29 5.91 -0.87
CA ALA A 118 4.62 5.67 -0.32
C ALA A 118 5.27 6.98 0.14
N GLU A 119 5.29 8.01 -0.71
CA GLU A 119 5.83 9.34 -0.35
C GLU A 119 5.11 9.94 0.88
N LEU A 120 3.78 9.88 0.89
CA LEU A 120 2.98 10.43 2.00
C LEU A 120 3.21 9.67 3.30
N MET A 121 3.24 8.34 3.24
CA MET A 121 3.34 7.49 4.43
C MET A 121 4.75 7.50 5.01
N ASP A 122 5.76 7.46 4.15
CA ASP A 122 7.16 7.51 4.56
C ASP A 122 7.51 8.87 5.19
N SER A 123 7.08 9.97 4.56
CA SER A 123 7.27 11.31 5.13
C SER A 123 6.54 11.49 6.46
N ASN A 124 5.38 10.87 6.65
CA ASN A 124 4.66 10.90 7.92
C ASN A 124 5.29 10.00 8.99
N ALA A 125 5.90 8.88 8.60
CA ALA A 125 6.67 8.04 9.52
C ALA A 125 7.84 8.81 10.13
N SER A 126 8.53 9.65 9.35
CA SER A 126 9.59 10.53 9.87
C SER A 126 9.13 11.50 10.98
N LYS A 127 7.86 11.91 10.95
CA LYS A 127 7.27 12.87 11.88
C LYS A 127 6.75 12.22 13.16
N ARG A 128 6.73 10.89 13.25
CA ARG A 128 6.28 10.20 14.47
C ARG A 128 7.27 10.45 15.59
N THR A 129 6.74 10.69 16.78
CA THR A 129 7.58 10.89 17.96
C THR A 129 8.20 9.55 18.34
N LYS A 130 9.53 9.49 18.33
CA LYS A 130 10.28 8.31 18.79
C LYS A 130 10.32 8.32 20.31
N VAL A 131 9.83 7.26 20.95
CA VAL A 131 9.85 7.09 22.40
C VAL A 131 10.78 5.94 22.74
N PHE A 132 11.85 6.21 23.48
CA PHE A 132 12.73 5.19 23.99
C PHE A 132 12.16 4.61 25.28
N ARG A 133 12.07 3.29 25.36
CA ARG A 133 11.74 2.52 26.56
C ARG A 133 13.02 1.84 27.07
N TRP A 134 13.26 1.91 28.38
CA TRP A 134 14.35 1.18 29.01
C TRP A 134 13.98 0.79 30.43
N THR A 135 14.65 -0.25 30.94
CA THR A 135 14.59 -0.64 32.34
C THR A 135 15.88 -0.17 33.02
N ASP A 136 15.76 0.55 34.13
CA ASP A 136 16.94 0.94 34.91
C ASP A 136 17.39 -0.17 35.88
N ALA A 137 18.51 0.04 36.56
CA ALA A 137 19.07 -0.91 37.52
C ALA A 137 18.15 -1.20 38.72
N SER A 138 17.12 -0.37 38.96
CA SER A 138 16.11 -0.59 40.00
C SER A 138 14.92 -1.42 39.51
N GLY A 139 14.91 -1.79 38.23
CA GLY A 139 13.81 -2.52 37.59
C GLY A 139 12.65 -1.60 37.14
N GLN A 140 12.82 -0.28 37.23
CA GLN A 140 11.78 0.67 36.80
C GLN A 140 11.84 0.87 35.28
N VAL A 141 10.68 0.74 34.63
CA VAL A 141 10.51 1.02 33.20
C VAL A 141 10.33 2.52 33.01
N ASN A 142 11.14 3.10 32.15
CA ASN A 142 11.16 4.52 31.83
C ASN A 142 10.87 4.75 30.35
N PHE A 143 10.28 5.90 30.02
CA PHE A 143 9.96 6.33 28.66
C PHE A 143 10.48 7.76 28.41
N SER A 144 11.04 8.02 27.25
CA SER A 144 11.57 9.36 26.90
C SER A 144 11.56 9.60 25.40
N ASN A 145 11.30 10.83 24.97
CA ASN A 145 11.45 11.22 23.57
C ASN A 145 12.91 11.51 23.19
N GLU A 146 13.79 11.58 24.18
CA GLU A 146 15.23 11.70 24.02
C GLU A 146 15.93 10.40 24.39
N ARG A 147 17.02 10.09 23.68
CA ARG A 147 17.84 8.90 23.97
C ARG A 147 18.40 9.01 25.40
N PRO A 148 18.24 7.99 26.27
CA PRO A 148 18.64 8.09 27.67
C PRO A 148 20.13 8.42 27.83
N LEU A 149 20.48 9.30 28.76
CA LEU A 149 21.88 9.65 29.03
C LEU A 149 22.70 8.42 29.51
N SER A 150 22.06 7.51 30.27
CA SER A 150 22.64 6.23 30.68
C SER A 150 22.93 5.28 29.52
N ALA A 151 22.34 5.53 28.34
CA ALA A 151 22.57 4.78 27.12
C ALA A 151 23.66 5.39 26.22
N ARG A 152 24.17 6.60 26.54
CA ARG A 152 25.25 7.23 25.75
C ARG A 152 26.64 6.71 26.08
N THR A 153 26.83 6.14 27.27
CA THR A 153 28.13 5.72 27.81
C THR A 153 28.43 4.22 27.63
N ALA A 154 27.47 3.45 27.11
CA ALA A 154 27.63 2.02 26.81
C ALA A 154 27.14 1.74 25.38
N GLU A 155 27.66 0.69 24.74
CA GLU A 155 27.16 0.16 23.46
C GLU A 155 25.74 -0.41 23.65
N LYS A 156 24.76 0.45 23.88
CA LYS A 156 23.36 0.06 24.01
C LYS A 156 22.70 0.05 22.64
N ASP A 157 22.28 -1.14 22.24
CA ASP A 157 21.54 -1.34 21.02
C ASP A 157 20.08 -0.94 21.20
N VAL A 158 19.47 -0.49 20.10
CA VAL A 158 18.09 -0.07 20.07
C VAL A 158 17.31 -1.05 19.20
N SER A 159 16.34 -1.75 19.80
CA SER A 159 15.42 -2.66 19.10
C SER A 159 14.05 -2.01 18.94
N THR A 160 13.37 -2.28 17.83
CA THR A 160 11.99 -1.83 17.61
C THR A 160 11.05 -2.94 18.06
N ASN A 161 10.33 -2.73 19.16
CA ASN A 161 9.46 -3.76 19.72
C ASN A 161 7.96 -3.39 19.64
N ASP A 162 7.58 -2.12 19.80
CA ASP A 162 6.16 -1.73 19.87
C ASP A 162 5.85 -0.44 19.09
N ARG A 163 4.63 -0.37 18.53
CA ARG A 163 4.11 0.82 17.83
C ARG A 163 2.77 1.22 18.40
N PHE A 164 2.66 2.46 18.87
CA PHE A 164 1.42 3.05 19.36
C PHE A 164 0.93 4.13 18.39
N PRO A 165 -0.38 4.42 18.35
CA PRO A 165 -0.90 5.52 17.53
C PRO A 165 -0.16 6.85 17.84
N GLY A 166 0.61 7.33 16.88
CA GLY A 166 1.39 8.58 16.98
C GLY A 166 2.82 8.44 17.55
N PHE A 167 3.23 7.25 18.00
CA PHE A 167 4.54 7.03 18.63
C PHE A 167 5.19 5.72 18.18
N ASP A 168 6.49 5.77 17.89
CA ASP A 168 7.31 4.58 17.65
C ASP A 168 8.14 4.29 18.90
N VAL A 169 7.96 3.10 19.51
CA VAL A 169 8.64 2.74 20.76
C VAL A 169 9.84 1.86 20.49
N PHE A 170 10.98 2.31 21.02
CA PHE A 170 12.27 1.70 20.83
C PHE A 170 12.84 1.22 22.16
N ASP A 171 13.14 -0.07 22.26
CA ASP A 171 13.78 -0.64 23.44
C ASP A 171 15.28 -0.45 23.42
N VAL A 172 15.81 0.03 24.54
CA VAL A 172 17.25 0.15 24.75
C VAL A 172 17.75 -1.08 25.51
N ILE A 173 18.60 -1.87 24.87
CA ILE A 173 19.13 -3.15 25.38
C ILE A 173 20.64 -3.01 25.63
N GLU A 174 21.14 -3.59 26.72
CA GLU A 174 22.57 -3.72 26.98
C GLU A 174 23.11 -5.00 26.33
N ARG A 175 24.22 -4.88 25.59
CA ARG A 175 25.00 -6.01 25.07
C ARG A 175 26.13 -6.40 26.00
#